data_AF-A0A218X629-F1
#
_entry.id   AF-A0A218X629-F1
#
_cell.length_a   1.000
_cell.length_b   1.000
_cell.length_c   1.000
_cell.angle_alpha   90.00
_cell.angle_beta   90.00
_cell.angle_gamma   90.00
#
_symmetry.space_group_name_H-M   'P 1'
#
loop_
_entity.id
_entity.type
_entity.pdbx_description
1 polymer ?
#
loop_
_entity_poly.entity_id
_entity_poly.type
_entity_poly.pdbx_seq_one_letter_code
_entity_poly.pdbx_strand_id
1 'polypeptide(L)'
;MRSSSWEEKLMGHLGVVPYAYLGEEYPEVLSSIVGAFKAIINVIGMTKITPPIKDLIPRLTPILKSRHEKVQENCIDLVGSIDDYGAEFVPAREWMRICFELLEMLKAHKKGIRRATVNASSHIAKAIAP
;
A
#
# COMPACT_ATOMS: atom_id res chain seq x y z
N MET A 1 6.09 9.18 27.19
CA MET A 1 6.95 9.97 26.30
C MET A 1 6.04 10.88 25.47
N ARG A 2 6.11 12.20 25.68
CA ARG A 2 5.38 13.18 24.85
C ARG A 2 6.21 13.37 23.58
N SER A 3 5.86 12.67 22.51
CA SER A 3 6.39 12.99 21.18
C SER A 3 6.06 14.44 20.88
N SER A 4 7.06 15.22 20.50
CA SER A 4 6.91 16.67 20.37
C SER A 4 6.02 16.95 19.15
N SER A 5 5.01 17.80 19.28
CA SER A 5 4.01 18.10 18.21
C SER A 5 4.60 18.37 16.81
N TRP A 6 5.86 18.81 16.72
CA TRP A 6 6.57 19.03 15.47
C TRP A 6 7.03 17.73 14.79
N GLU A 7 7.41 16.69 15.54
CA GLU A 7 7.85 15.39 15.00
C GLU A 7 6.69 14.69 14.31
N GLU A 8 5.51 14.71 14.91
CA GLU A 8 4.29 14.15 14.30
C GLU A 8 3.92 14.88 13.00
N LYS A 9 4.06 16.21 12.97
CA LYS A 9 3.80 17.01 11.76
C LYS A 9 4.81 16.72 10.67
N LEU A 10 6.09 16.62 11.01
CA LEU A 10 7.16 16.28 10.07
C LEU A 10 6.93 14.88 9.52
N MET A 11 6.61 13.92 10.38
CA MET A 11 6.30 12.55 10.00
C MET A 11 5.10 12.49 9.04
N GLY A 12 4.01 13.22 9.30
CA GLY A 12 2.87 13.30 8.39
C GLY A 12 3.22 13.83 6.99
N HIS A 13 4.20 14.73 6.90
CA HIS A 13 4.73 15.25 5.62
C HIS A 13 5.73 14.32 4.94
N LEU A 14 6.35 13.38 5.67
CA LEU A 14 7.27 12.41 5.07
C LEU A 14 6.59 11.54 4.01
N GLY A 15 5.26 11.35 4.07
CA GLY A 15 4.49 10.65 3.04
C GLY A 15 4.46 11.36 1.68
N VAL A 16 4.64 12.68 1.64
CA VAL A 16 4.57 13.47 0.40
C VAL A 16 5.70 13.10 -0.56
N VAL A 17 6.91 12.88 -0.02
CA VAL A 17 8.09 12.62 -0.84
C VAL A 17 7.95 11.27 -1.57
N PRO A 18 7.78 10.11 -0.90
CA PRO A 18 7.62 8.85 -1.61
C PRO A 18 6.40 8.85 -2.54
N TYR A 19 5.31 9.54 -2.17
CA TYR A 19 4.12 9.65 -3.02
C TYR A 19 4.42 10.33 -4.38
N ALA A 20 5.23 11.40 -4.37
CA ALA A 20 5.63 12.09 -5.60
C ALA A 20 6.46 11.19 -6.53
N TYR A 21 7.22 10.24 -5.98
CA TYR A 21 8.08 9.30 -6.71
C TYR A 21 7.43 7.93 -6.98
N LEU A 22 6.13 7.76 -6.79
CA LEU A 22 5.43 6.51 -7.15
C LEU A 22 5.38 6.23 -8.67
N GLY A 23 5.84 7.18 -9.49
CA GLY A 23 5.97 7.02 -10.95
C GLY A 23 7.37 6.62 -11.42
N GLU A 24 8.26 6.18 -10.53
CA GLU A 24 9.65 5.96 -10.93
C GLU A 24 9.85 4.86 -11.97
N GLU A 25 10.70 5.15 -12.96
CA GLU A 25 10.98 4.25 -14.09
C GLU A 25 11.83 3.05 -13.67
N TYR A 26 12.71 3.25 -12.68
CA TYR A 26 13.62 2.21 -12.21
C TYR A 26 12.93 1.32 -11.14
N PRO A 27 12.73 0.02 -11.41
CA PRO A 27 11.96 -0.86 -10.52
C PRO A 27 12.61 -1.09 -9.15
N GLU A 28 13.94 -1.10 -9.08
CA GLU A 28 14.69 -1.19 -7.81
C GLU A 28 14.37 0.01 -6.89
N VAL A 29 14.33 1.20 -7.48
CA VAL A 29 14.07 2.46 -6.78
C VAL A 29 12.60 2.53 -6.39
N LEU A 30 11.69 2.23 -7.31
CA LEU A 30 10.25 2.17 -7.05
C LEU A 30 9.91 1.18 -5.92
N SER A 31 10.50 -0.02 -5.95
CA SER A 31 10.34 -1.02 -4.89
C SER A 31 10.78 -0.50 -3.52
N SER A 32 11.88 0.26 -3.48
CA SER A 32 12.42 0.85 -2.24
C SER A 32 11.54 1.99 -1.73
N ILE A 33 11.02 2.83 -2.63
CA ILE A 33 10.06 3.90 -2.32
C ILE A 33 8.77 3.33 -1.73
N VAL A 34 8.21 2.30 -2.36
CA VAL A 34 7.00 1.61 -1.87
C VAL A 34 7.25 1.00 -0.50
N GLY A 35 8.42 0.39 -0.28
CA GLY A 35 8.82 -0.16 1.02
C GLY A 35 8.96 0.93 2.10
N ALA A 36 9.56 2.08 1.77
CA ALA A 36 9.65 3.21 2.68
C ALA A 36 8.25 3.76 3.03
N PHE A 37 7.37 3.86 2.05
CA PHE A 37 6.00 4.33 2.26
C PHE A 37 5.19 3.39 3.16
N LYS A 38 5.34 2.06 2.98
CA LYS A 38 4.78 1.05 3.90
C LYS A 38 5.29 1.25 5.33
N ALA A 39 6.59 1.44 5.53
CA ALA A 39 7.16 1.65 6.86
C ALA A 39 6.61 2.92 7.54
N ILE A 40 6.45 4.01 6.77
CA ILE A 40 5.86 5.26 7.24
C ILE A 40 4.41 5.05 7.70
N ILE A 41 3.59 4.37 6.90
CA ILE A 41 2.20 4.02 7.23
C ILE A 41 2.11 3.24 8.55
N ASN A 42 2.96 2.22 8.71
CA ASN A 42 2.93 1.34 9.86
C ASN A 42 3.29 2.05 11.17
N VAL A 43 4.05 3.15 11.11
CA VAL A 43 4.50 3.91 12.29
C VAL A 43 3.58 5.09 12.62
N ILE A 44 3.16 5.85 11.60
CA ILE A 44 2.38 7.08 11.80
C ILE A 44 0.89 6.77 11.99
N GLY A 45 0.42 5.70 11.35
CA GLY A 45 -1.00 5.43 11.19
C GLY A 45 -1.66 6.34 10.14
N MET A 46 -2.90 6.00 9.82
CA MET A 46 -3.60 6.46 8.62
C MET A 46 -4.27 7.83 8.73
N THR A 47 -4.46 8.34 9.95
CA THR A 47 -5.23 9.56 10.21
C THR A 47 -4.45 10.85 10.00
N LYS A 48 -3.11 10.78 9.94
CA LYS A 48 -2.21 11.95 9.86
C LYS A 48 -1.34 11.97 8.61
N ILE A 49 -1.49 10.98 7.72
CA ILE A 49 -0.64 10.89 6.52
C ILE A 49 -1.11 11.87 5.45
N THR A 50 -0.15 12.57 4.85
CA THR A 50 -0.40 13.48 3.71
C THR A 50 0.42 12.97 2.52
N PRO A 51 -0.17 12.73 1.34
CA PRO A 51 -1.59 12.86 0.95
C PRO A 51 -2.50 11.73 1.48
N PRO A 52 -3.84 11.91 1.50
CA PRO A 52 -4.76 10.92 2.06
C PRO A 52 -4.81 9.63 1.24
N ILE A 53 -5.07 8.51 1.91
CA ILE A 53 -5.00 7.14 1.37
C ILE A 53 -5.92 6.92 0.17
N LYS A 54 -7.08 7.57 0.15
CA LYS A 54 -8.02 7.51 -0.98
C LYS A 54 -7.37 7.92 -2.32
N ASP A 55 -6.38 8.80 -2.29
CA ASP A 55 -5.68 9.29 -3.48
C ASP A 55 -4.45 8.42 -3.83
N LEU A 56 -4.09 7.49 -2.94
CA LEU A 56 -2.98 6.56 -3.11
C LEU A 56 -3.43 5.30 -3.85
N ILE A 57 -4.60 4.75 -3.50
CA ILE A 57 -5.11 3.50 -4.07
C ILE A 57 -5.10 3.50 -5.62
N PRO A 58 -5.62 4.53 -6.32
CA PRO A 58 -5.59 4.56 -7.78
C PRO A 58 -4.17 4.60 -8.38
N ARG A 59 -3.19 5.14 -7.65
CA ARG A 59 -1.77 5.15 -8.07
C ARG A 59 -1.07 3.81 -7.84
N LEU A 60 -1.52 3.03 -6.85
CA LEU A 60 -0.99 1.70 -6.59
C LEU A 60 -1.52 0.66 -7.59
N THR A 61 -2.72 0.84 -8.14
CA THR A 61 -3.30 -0.09 -9.14
C THR A 61 -2.39 -0.40 -10.34
N PRO A 62 -1.75 0.57 -11.03
CA PRO A 62 -0.80 0.26 -12.09
C PRO A 62 0.50 -0.40 -11.57
N ILE A 63 0.94 -0.07 -10.35
CA ILE A 63 2.16 -0.62 -9.74
C ILE A 63 1.96 -2.09 -9.34
N LEU A 64 0.76 -2.44 -8.87
CA LEU A 64 0.31 -3.82 -8.65
C LEU A 64 0.48 -4.69 -9.90
N LYS A 65 0.23 -4.13 -11.09
CA LYS A 65 0.40 -4.81 -12.39
C LYS A 65 1.83 -4.82 -12.91
N SER A 66 2.80 -4.36 -12.13
CA SER A 66 4.20 -4.34 -12.56
C SER A 66 4.71 -5.75 -12.88
N ARG A 67 5.44 -5.87 -14.00
CA ARG A 67 6.15 -7.10 -14.38
C ARG A 67 7.31 -7.45 -13.44
N HIS A 68 7.73 -6.51 -12.60
CA HIS A 68 8.86 -6.68 -11.71
C HIS A 68 8.40 -7.27 -10.38
N GLU A 69 8.75 -8.54 -10.16
CA GLU A 69 8.30 -9.32 -8.99
C GLU A 69 8.55 -8.64 -7.64
N LYS A 70 9.68 -7.94 -7.49
CA LYS A 70 10.05 -7.22 -6.25
C LYS A 70 9.15 -6.01 -5.98
N VAL A 71 8.78 -5.28 -7.04
CA VAL A 71 7.86 -4.13 -6.95
C VAL A 71 6.45 -4.63 -6.65
N GLN A 72 6.02 -5.67 -7.36
CA GLN A 72 4.71 -6.27 -7.19
C GLN A 72 4.52 -6.81 -5.75
N GLU A 73 5.48 -7.58 -5.24
CA GLU A 73 5.45 -8.09 -3.86
C GLU A 73 5.34 -6.97 -2.83
N ASN A 74 6.19 -5.93 -2.93
CA ASN A 74 6.14 -4.79 -2.01
C ASN A 74 4.83 -4.00 -2.11
N CYS A 75 4.26 -3.89 -3.31
CA CYS A 75 3.00 -3.19 -3.53
C CYS A 75 1.81 -3.94 -2.92
N ILE A 76 1.77 -5.27 -3.05
CA ILE A 76 0.75 -6.11 -2.42
C ILE A 76 0.82 -5.97 -0.89
N ASP A 77 2.03 -6.03 -0.35
CA ASP A 77 2.29 -5.86 1.07
C ASP A 77 1.82 -4.49 1.59
N LEU A 78 2.09 -3.42 0.83
CA LEU A 78 1.63 -2.07 1.15
C LEU A 78 0.09 -2.01 1.17
N VAL A 79 -0.56 -2.59 0.16
CA VAL A 79 -2.03 -2.64 0.07
C VAL A 79 -2.64 -3.40 1.25
N GLY A 80 -2.05 -4.53 1.65
CA GLY A 80 -2.48 -5.26 2.84
C GLY A 80 -2.36 -4.43 4.12
N SER A 81 -1.24 -3.71 4.29
CA SER A 81 -1.10 -2.77 5.41
C SER A 81 -2.12 -1.63 5.35
N ILE A 82 -2.50 -1.16 4.15
CA ILE A 82 -3.53 -0.12 4.04
C ILE A 82 -4.89 -0.60 4.52
N ASP A 83 -5.26 -1.84 4.19
CA ASP A 83 -6.50 -2.44 4.65
C ASP A 83 -6.54 -2.58 6.17
N ASP A 84 -5.46 -3.10 6.77
CA ASP A 84 -5.35 -3.30 8.22
C ASP A 84 -5.52 -2.01 9.05
N TYR A 85 -5.06 -0.87 8.55
CA TYR A 85 -5.05 0.39 9.30
C TYR A 85 -6.05 1.44 8.80
N GLY A 86 -6.70 1.21 7.66
CA GLY A 86 -7.42 2.29 6.97
C GLY A 86 -8.50 1.85 5.99
N ALA A 87 -9.05 0.63 6.13
CA ALA A 87 -10.12 0.14 5.27
C ALA A 87 -11.30 1.11 5.15
N GLU A 88 -11.63 1.83 6.23
CA GLU A 88 -12.72 2.81 6.31
C GLU A 88 -12.51 4.08 5.47
N PHE A 89 -11.26 4.41 5.11
CA PHE A 89 -10.94 5.61 4.33
C PHE A 89 -11.05 5.38 2.81
N VAL A 90 -11.25 4.14 2.39
CA VAL A 90 -11.29 3.74 0.98
C VAL A 90 -12.68 3.15 0.69
N PRO A 91 -13.37 3.61 -0.37
CA PRO A 91 -14.69 3.08 -0.69
C PRO A 91 -14.60 1.61 -1.11
N ALA A 92 -15.58 0.81 -0.69
CA ALA A 92 -15.63 -0.64 -0.94
C ALA A 92 -15.45 -1.04 -2.42
N ARG A 93 -15.86 -0.17 -3.36
CA ARG A 93 -15.67 -0.38 -4.80
C ARG A 93 -14.18 -0.47 -5.20
N GLU A 94 -13.33 0.35 -4.60
CA GLU A 94 -11.88 0.33 -4.89
C GLU A 94 -11.23 -0.92 -4.28
N TRP A 95 -11.65 -1.32 -3.07
CA TRP A 95 -11.24 -2.59 -2.47
C TRP A 95 -11.60 -3.79 -3.34
N MET A 96 -12.80 -3.79 -3.92
CA MET A 96 -13.24 -4.84 -4.83
C MET A 96 -12.39 -4.90 -6.10
N ARG A 97 -12.03 -3.74 -6.68
CA ARG A 97 -11.11 -3.68 -7.84
C ARG A 97 -9.75 -4.29 -7.51
N ILE A 98 -9.16 -3.91 -6.38
CA ILE A 98 -7.90 -4.48 -5.90
C ILE A 98 -8.03 -5.99 -5.68
N CYS A 99 -9.12 -6.46 -5.08
CA CYS A 99 -9.35 -7.88 -4.83
C CYS A 99 -9.31 -8.69 -6.14
N PHE A 100 -9.93 -8.20 -7.22
CA PHE A 100 -9.85 -8.84 -8.54
C PHE A 100 -8.42 -8.88 -9.09
N GLU A 101 -7.65 -7.81 -8.93
CA GLU A 101 -6.23 -7.80 -9.34
C GLU A 101 -5.39 -8.79 -8.54
N LEU A 102 -5.63 -8.88 -7.22
CA LEU A 102 -4.96 -9.86 -6.35
C LEU A 102 -5.32 -11.30 -6.74
N LEU A 103 -6.56 -11.59 -7.11
CA LEU A 103 -6.95 -12.94 -7.56
C LEU A 103 -6.12 -13.42 -8.76
N GLU A 104 -5.81 -12.52 -9.71
CA GLU A 104 -4.93 -12.88 -10.84
C GLU A 104 -3.48 -13.14 -10.39
N MET A 105 -3.00 -12.45 -9.35
CA MET A 105 -1.66 -12.64 -8.79
C MET A 105 -1.48 -13.96 -8.03
N LEU A 106 -2.56 -14.65 -7.65
CA LEU A 106 -2.46 -16.00 -7.08
C LEU A 106 -1.80 -17.00 -8.04
N LYS A 107 -1.82 -16.71 -9.35
CA LYS A 107 -1.16 -17.52 -10.39
C LYS A 107 0.33 -17.20 -10.56
N ALA A 108 0.88 -16.21 -9.84
CA ALA A 108 2.28 -15.80 -9.98
C ALA A 108 3.26 -16.96 -9.69
N HIS A 109 4.39 -17.01 -10.42
CA HIS A 109 5.40 -18.07 -10.27
C HIS A 109 6.14 -18.00 -8.93
N LYS A 110 6.40 -16.80 -8.41
CA LYS A 110 7.10 -16.58 -7.14
C LYS A 110 6.19 -16.87 -5.94
N LYS A 111 6.66 -17.73 -5.02
CA LYS A 111 5.96 -18.06 -3.77
C LYS A 111 5.70 -16.84 -2.88
N GLY A 112 6.63 -15.88 -2.85
CA GLY A 112 6.51 -14.65 -2.06
C GLY A 112 5.27 -13.83 -2.43
N ILE A 113 5.08 -13.60 -3.74
CA ILE A 113 3.92 -12.90 -4.30
C ILE A 113 2.63 -13.63 -3.96
N ARG A 114 2.56 -14.95 -4.19
CA ARG A 114 1.36 -15.73 -3.85
C ARG A 114 1.02 -15.63 -2.36
N ARG A 115 2.01 -15.69 -1.47
CA ARG A 115 1.80 -15.55 -0.03
C ARG A 115 1.30 -14.16 0.35
N ALA A 116 1.94 -13.10 -0.15
CA ALA A 116 1.54 -11.72 0.09
C ALA A 116 0.09 -11.48 -0.39
N THR A 117 -0.24 -12.02 -1.56
CA THR A 117 -1.58 -11.95 -2.16
C THR A 117 -2.64 -12.62 -1.28
N VAL A 118 -2.39 -13.84 -0.82
CA VAL A 118 -3.31 -14.57 0.08
C VAL A 118 -3.55 -13.79 1.37
N ASN A 119 -2.48 -13.23 1.95
CA ASN A 119 -2.61 -12.40 3.15
C ASN A 119 -3.49 -11.18 2.86
N ALA A 120 -3.12 -10.34 1.89
CA ALA A 120 -3.84 -9.12 1.55
C ALA A 120 -5.32 -9.37 1.20
N SER A 121 -5.62 -10.39 0.40
CA SER A 121 -7.00 -10.76 0.05
C SER A 121 -7.83 -11.18 1.26
N SER A 122 -7.22 -11.85 2.24
CA SER A 122 -7.92 -12.22 3.47
C SER A 122 -8.30 -11.02 4.34
N HIS A 123 -7.49 -9.96 4.32
CA HIS A 123 -7.79 -8.72 5.03
C HIS A 123 -8.90 -7.97 4.31
N ILE A 124 -8.73 -7.73 3.00
CA ILE A 124 -9.70 -6.98 2.17
C ILE A 124 -11.08 -7.65 2.15
N ALA A 125 -11.14 -8.99 2.19
CA ALA A 125 -12.41 -9.71 2.28
C ALA A 125 -13.22 -9.31 3.53
N LYS A 126 -12.56 -9.06 4.67
CA LYS A 126 -13.21 -8.58 5.90
C LYS A 126 -13.69 -7.14 5.79
N ALA A 127 -12.97 -6.30 5.03
CA ALA A 127 -13.37 -4.92 4.78
C ALA A 127 -14.60 -4.80 3.86
N ILE A 128 -14.76 -5.71 2.90
CA ILE A 128 -15.87 -5.69 1.93
C ILE A 128 -17.14 -6.36 2.48
N ALA A 129 -17.01 -7.41 3.30
CA ALA A 129 -18.11 -8.16 3.87
C ALA A 129 -18.08 -8.10 5.41
N PRO A 130 -18.92 -7.27 6.05
CA PRO A 130 -19.09 -7.23 7.51
C PRO A 130 -19.71 -8.51 8.07
#